data_AF-A0A917EG06-F1
#
_entry.id   AF-A0A917EG06-F1
#
_cell.length_a   1.000
_cell.length_b   1.000
_cell.length_c   1.000
_cell.angle_alpha   90.00
_cell.angle_beta   90.00
_cell.angle_gamma   90.00
#
_symmetry.space_group_name_H-M   'P 1'
#
loop_
_entity.id
_entity.type
_entity.pdbx_description
1 polymer ?
#
loop_
_entity_poly.entity_id
_entity_poly.type
_entity_poly.pdbx_seq_one_letter_code
_entity_poly.pdbx_strand_id
1 'polypeptide(L)'
;MTPRPFPAALALILLAAPVAAQTSPGLFGATPRPAESAGQGSAAASLFPQGDLDAAAGIAVGIEAPSPAPDPAPVAERAPEPAPEPAPVIAAVPAPATAPETPVTEDATPEAAEQTATVTEPQAGTGGTEPAPEQAERTTLASAELLPVLRPRQRPEALTLAPEEVAANCLDPNGVGDQDVARNARSFAADPSLCVTEELVSENGVSWKLTVISNTRHKRGPVWAILHDNEDSAFDAGLYSVSRYGGKMVALETGEGRSFRSQDPNRNFGATRSITAPCRDMTAKPAPAFTEALNLHFSRRYPVLTMHSNENGHVGNGGRGHISAARSSATMKGIMASNPQGGLSDEDNAVLTAGLKPFEADAKAQKLAGYLGARGINMIYEHVRPERNDCSFSFHVKLNGLGDYYNIEVEHGRVAEQKAILDVLMAYLGVKPVR
;
A
#
# COMPACT_ATOMS: atom_id res chain seq x y z
N MET A 1 -63.72 31.90 15.20
CA MET A 1 -63.67 31.24 13.89
C MET A 1 -63.38 29.77 14.11
N THR A 2 -64.19 28.93 13.49
CA THR A 2 -64.32 27.47 13.63
C THR A 2 -63.08 26.67 13.23
N PRO A 3 -62.74 25.55 13.91
CA PRO A 3 -61.70 24.62 13.46
C PRO A 3 -62.27 23.65 12.42
N ARG A 4 -61.49 23.37 11.36
CA ARG A 4 -61.77 22.33 10.37
C ARG A 4 -61.02 21.03 10.73
N PRO A 5 -61.61 19.84 10.50
CA PRO A 5 -60.99 18.56 10.82
C PRO A 5 -60.08 18.04 9.70
N PHE A 6 -59.04 17.30 10.10
CA PHE A 6 -58.16 16.49 9.24
C PHE A 6 -58.85 15.16 8.87
N PRO A 7 -58.75 14.66 7.62
CA PRO A 7 -59.11 13.29 7.28
C PRO A 7 -57.91 12.33 7.44
N ALA A 8 -58.16 11.20 8.10
CA ALA A 8 -57.26 10.06 8.19
C ALA A 8 -57.23 9.29 6.86
N ALA A 9 -56.04 9.03 6.32
CA ALA A 9 -55.83 8.19 5.15
C ALA A 9 -55.52 6.75 5.58
N LEU A 10 -56.28 5.84 4.97
CA LEU A 10 -56.24 4.38 5.12
C LEU A 10 -55.09 3.82 4.28
N ALA A 11 -54.12 3.12 4.90
CA ALA A 11 -53.04 2.42 4.19
C ALA A 11 -53.44 0.97 3.89
N LEU A 12 -53.48 0.63 2.60
CA LEU A 12 -53.78 -0.69 2.05
C LEU A 12 -52.51 -1.55 2.05
N ILE A 13 -52.54 -2.69 2.76
CA ILE A 13 -51.46 -3.69 2.78
C ILE A 13 -51.72 -4.71 1.67
N LEU A 14 -50.80 -4.82 0.71
CA LEU A 14 -50.73 -5.89 -0.29
C LEU A 14 -49.62 -6.87 0.12
N LEU A 15 -50.01 -8.07 0.55
CA LEU A 15 -49.14 -9.23 0.76
C LEU A 15 -49.14 -10.07 -0.52
N ALA A 16 -47.97 -10.23 -1.15
CA ALA A 16 -47.74 -11.19 -2.22
C ALA A 16 -47.02 -12.43 -1.67
N ALA A 17 -47.61 -13.61 -1.87
CA ALA A 17 -47.03 -14.91 -1.53
C ALA A 17 -46.28 -15.50 -2.76
N PRO A 18 -45.17 -16.22 -2.57
CA PRO A 18 -44.54 -16.96 -3.66
C PRO A 18 -45.20 -18.32 -3.88
N VAL A 19 -45.43 -18.61 -5.16
CA VAL A 19 -45.97 -19.86 -5.71
C VAL A 19 -44.89 -20.95 -5.73
N ALA A 20 -45.27 -22.13 -5.26
CA ALA A 20 -44.48 -23.35 -5.28
C ALA A 20 -44.34 -23.93 -6.70
N ALA A 21 -43.12 -24.33 -7.08
CA ALA A 21 -42.86 -25.12 -8.28
C ALA A 21 -42.74 -26.61 -7.91
N GLN A 22 -43.49 -27.42 -8.65
CA GLN A 22 -43.70 -28.85 -8.47
C GLN A 22 -42.52 -29.69 -8.96
N THR A 23 -42.27 -30.77 -8.23
CA THR A 23 -41.45 -31.92 -8.60
C THR A 23 -42.29 -32.95 -9.36
N SER A 24 -41.68 -33.68 -10.31
CA SER A 24 -42.05 -35.06 -10.67
C SER A 24 -41.05 -35.71 -11.65
N PRO A 25 -41.01 -37.06 -11.77
CA PRO A 25 -39.76 -37.85 -11.77
C PRO A 25 -39.52 -38.69 -13.04
N GLY A 26 -38.34 -39.32 -13.12
CA GLY A 26 -38.08 -40.51 -13.96
C GLY A 26 -36.61 -40.94 -13.85
N LEU A 27 -36.28 -42.00 -13.08
CA LEU A 27 -36.20 -43.40 -13.53
C LEU A 27 -35.15 -43.64 -14.62
N PHE A 28 -33.95 -44.08 -14.24
CA PHE A 28 -33.32 -45.33 -14.69
C PHE A 28 -32.10 -45.62 -13.81
N GLY A 29 -32.11 -46.78 -13.15
CA GLY A 29 -31.00 -47.26 -12.34
C GLY A 29 -30.05 -48.15 -13.13
N ALA A 30 -28.80 -48.21 -12.70
CA ALA A 30 -28.00 -49.43 -12.64
C ALA A 30 -26.70 -49.14 -11.87
N THR A 31 -26.53 -49.81 -10.73
CA THR A 31 -25.21 -50.08 -10.14
C THR A 31 -24.66 -51.37 -10.75
N PRO A 32 -23.32 -51.48 -10.91
CA PRO A 32 -22.61 -52.42 -10.04
C PRO A 32 -21.27 -51.89 -9.50
N ARG A 33 -20.77 -52.71 -8.57
CA ARG A 33 -19.67 -52.63 -7.59
C ARG A 33 -18.22 -52.46 -8.13
N PRO A 34 -17.21 -52.30 -7.23
CA PRO A 34 -15.96 -51.57 -7.47
C PRO A 34 -14.74 -52.46 -7.80
N ALA A 35 -13.69 -51.82 -8.33
CA ALA A 35 -12.29 -52.25 -8.29
C ALA A 35 -11.42 -50.98 -8.41
N GLU A 36 -10.65 -50.59 -7.39
CA GLU A 36 -9.26 -50.96 -7.11
C GLU A 36 -8.19 -50.38 -8.07
N SER A 37 -7.46 -49.40 -7.52
CA SER A 37 -6.00 -49.18 -7.61
C SER A 37 -5.37 -48.50 -8.84
N ALA A 38 -4.28 -47.79 -8.51
CA ALA A 38 -3.24 -47.16 -9.32
C ALA A 38 -3.70 -45.92 -10.11
N GLY A 39 -3.10 -44.74 -9.98
CA GLY A 39 -1.76 -44.37 -9.54
C GLY A 39 -1.33 -43.18 -10.41
N GLN A 40 -0.50 -42.28 -9.86
CA GLN A 40 0.11 -41.11 -10.51
C GLN A 40 -0.76 -39.83 -10.54
N GLY A 41 -0.93 -39.25 -9.34
CA GLY A 41 -1.14 -37.82 -9.19
C GLY A 41 0.21 -37.09 -9.26
N SER A 42 0.32 -36.20 -10.24
CA SER A 42 1.45 -35.29 -10.44
C SER A 42 1.53 -34.30 -9.26
N ALA A 43 2.60 -34.39 -8.48
CA ALA A 43 2.90 -33.43 -7.42
C ALA A 43 3.55 -32.19 -8.04
N ALA A 44 2.82 -31.08 -8.07
CA ALA A 44 3.42 -29.76 -8.24
C ALA A 44 4.24 -29.44 -6.98
N ALA A 45 5.55 -29.32 -7.15
CA ALA A 45 6.49 -29.02 -6.10
C ALA A 45 6.25 -27.60 -5.54
N SER A 46 5.80 -27.56 -4.29
CA SER A 46 5.76 -26.34 -3.47
C SER A 46 7.19 -25.93 -3.12
N LEU A 47 7.71 -24.93 -3.83
CA LEU A 47 8.92 -24.21 -3.48
C LEU A 47 8.59 -23.25 -2.33
N PHE A 48 8.81 -23.64 -1.08
CA PHE A 48 9.36 -22.83 0.03
C PHE A 48 9.49 -23.71 1.28
N PRO A 49 10.61 -23.64 2.02
CA PRO A 49 10.91 -24.58 3.10
C PRO A 49 10.10 -24.27 4.37
N GLN A 50 9.34 -25.28 4.82
CA GLN A 50 9.02 -25.44 6.23
C GLN A 50 10.26 -25.99 6.94
N GLY A 51 10.75 -25.31 7.96
CA GLY A 51 11.83 -25.85 8.77
C GLY A 51 12.35 -24.83 9.78
N ASP A 52 11.81 -24.88 10.99
CA ASP A 52 12.57 -24.48 12.18
C ASP A 52 12.08 -25.30 13.38
N LEU A 53 12.32 -26.62 13.33
CA LEU A 53 12.36 -27.51 14.48
C LEU A 53 13.37 -28.63 14.15
N ASP A 54 14.32 -28.85 15.05
CA ASP A 54 15.38 -29.86 15.05
C ASP A 54 16.63 -29.62 14.17
N ALA A 55 17.72 -29.16 14.80
CA ALA A 55 18.89 -30.00 15.05
C ALA A 55 20.17 -29.17 15.29
N ALA A 56 20.56 -29.08 16.56
CA ALA A 56 21.96 -29.06 16.94
C ALA A 56 22.52 -30.49 16.80
N ALA A 57 23.23 -30.78 15.71
CA ALA A 57 24.17 -31.92 15.62
C ALA A 57 24.96 -31.86 14.31
N GLY A 58 26.28 -32.05 14.40
CA GLY A 58 27.07 -32.57 13.27
C GLY A 58 27.92 -31.57 12.51
N ILE A 59 29.07 -31.22 13.07
CA ILE A 59 30.23 -30.74 12.32
C ILE A 59 30.82 -31.94 11.55
N ALA A 60 30.89 -31.85 10.22
CA ALA A 60 31.78 -32.66 9.41
C ALA A 60 32.31 -31.84 8.24
N VAL A 61 33.64 -31.72 8.21
CA VAL A 61 34.44 -31.08 7.17
C VAL A 61 34.57 -32.04 5.98
N GLY A 62 34.15 -31.63 4.80
CA GLY A 62 34.36 -32.33 3.54
C GLY A 62 34.89 -31.37 2.48
N ILE A 63 36.14 -31.57 2.05
CA ILE A 63 36.78 -30.86 0.96
C ILE A 63 36.40 -31.60 -0.32
N GLU A 64 35.66 -30.96 -1.23
CA GLU A 64 35.34 -31.48 -2.55
C GLU A 64 36.02 -30.61 -3.63
N ALA A 65 36.69 -31.29 -4.57
CA ALA A 65 37.46 -30.70 -5.66
C ALA A 65 36.55 -30.19 -6.80
N PRO A 66 36.98 -29.19 -7.59
CA PRO A 66 36.14 -28.58 -8.62
C PRO A 66 35.91 -29.52 -9.81
N SER A 67 34.64 -29.60 -10.25
CA SER A 67 34.23 -30.22 -11.52
C SER A 67 34.61 -29.34 -12.72
N PRO A 68 34.92 -29.94 -13.89
CA PRO A 68 35.32 -29.22 -15.09
C PRO A 68 34.15 -28.47 -15.76
N ALA A 69 34.50 -27.39 -16.48
CA ALA A 69 33.56 -26.51 -17.16
C ALA A 69 32.78 -27.22 -18.29
N PRO A 70 31.49 -26.90 -18.49
CA PRO A 70 30.71 -27.42 -19.61
C PRO A 70 31.04 -26.72 -20.93
N ASP A 71 31.00 -27.49 -22.01
CA ASP A 71 31.19 -27.03 -23.40
C ASP A 71 30.12 -26.00 -23.84
N PRO A 72 30.47 -25.07 -24.75
CA PRO A 72 29.53 -24.07 -25.25
C PRO A 72 28.46 -24.69 -26.15
N ALA A 73 27.21 -24.31 -25.90
CA ALA A 73 26.04 -24.71 -26.68
C ALA A 73 26.05 -24.12 -28.11
N PRO A 74 25.45 -24.83 -29.11
CA PRO A 74 25.41 -24.38 -30.49
C PRO A 74 24.46 -23.18 -30.69
N VAL A 75 24.88 -22.27 -31.56
CA VAL A 75 24.14 -21.06 -31.96
C VAL A 75 22.94 -21.45 -32.80
N ALA A 76 21.73 -21.12 -32.33
CA ALA A 76 20.49 -21.31 -33.07
C ALA A 76 20.28 -20.20 -34.10
N GLU A 77 20.02 -20.59 -35.34
CA GLU A 77 19.72 -19.76 -36.49
C GLU A 77 18.31 -19.14 -36.38
N ARG A 78 18.20 -17.82 -36.54
CA ARG A 78 16.95 -17.06 -36.38
C ARG A 78 16.00 -17.30 -37.56
N ALA A 79 14.76 -17.72 -37.27
CA ALA A 79 13.67 -17.73 -38.24
C ALA A 79 13.23 -16.30 -38.61
N PRO A 80 12.77 -16.05 -39.85
CA PRO A 80 12.37 -14.73 -40.32
C PRO A 80 11.05 -14.25 -39.70
N GLU A 81 11.00 -12.95 -39.41
CA GLU A 81 9.87 -12.22 -38.83
C GLU A 81 8.67 -12.16 -39.81
N PRO A 82 7.43 -12.39 -39.35
CA PRO A 82 6.24 -12.21 -40.18
C PRO A 82 5.90 -10.73 -40.39
N ALA A 83 5.38 -10.40 -41.57
CA ALA A 83 4.99 -9.06 -41.98
C ALA A 83 3.78 -8.52 -41.18
N PRO A 84 3.70 -7.20 -40.94
CA PRO A 84 2.64 -6.60 -40.13
C PRO A 84 1.28 -6.59 -40.85
N GLU A 85 0.22 -6.92 -40.11
CA GLU A 85 -1.17 -6.80 -40.54
C GLU A 85 -1.63 -5.33 -40.61
N PRO A 86 -2.52 -4.99 -41.56
CA PRO A 86 -3.05 -3.63 -41.70
C PRO A 86 -4.09 -3.30 -40.60
N ALA A 87 -3.99 -2.07 -40.08
CA ALA A 87 -4.86 -1.55 -39.02
C ALA A 87 -6.33 -1.38 -39.47
N PRO A 88 -7.30 -1.56 -38.56
CA PRO A 88 -8.72 -1.39 -38.85
C PRO A 88 -9.12 0.10 -38.96
N VAL A 89 -9.94 0.41 -39.96
CA VAL A 89 -10.53 1.74 -40.20
C VAL A 89 -11.72 1.94 -39.26
N ILE A 90 -11.63 2.90 -38.34
CA ILE A 90 -12.72 3.29 -37.43
C ILE A 90 -13.54 4.42 -38.08
N ALA A 91 -14.85 4.19 -38.22
CA ALA A 91 -15.82 5.15 -38.73
C ALA A 91 -16.14 6.26 -37.71
N ALA A 92 -16.35 7.48 -38.21
CA ALA A 92 -16.62 8.67 -37.42
C ALA A 92 -17.97 8.63 -36.68
N VAL A 93 -17.95 9.04 -35.40
CA VAL A 93 -19.12 9.23 -34.54
C VAL A 93 -19.68 10.65 -34.72
N PRO A 94 -21.00 10.85 -34.88
CA PRO A 94 -21.58 12.18 -35.01
C PRO A 94 -21.71 12.90 -33.66
N ALA A 95 -21.58 14.23 -33.72
CA ALA A 95 -21.59 15.16 -32.59
C ALA A 95 -22.93 15.19 -31.81
N PRO A 96 -22.92 15.40 -30.48
CA PRO A 96 -24.14 15.57 -29.71
C PRO A 96 -24.68 17.01 -29.79
N ALA A 97 -26.01 17.09 -29.86
CA ALA A 97 -26.80 18.31 -29.91
C ALA A 97 -26.85 19.05 -28.56
N THR A 98 -26.84 20.37 -28.66
CA THR A 98 -26.93 21.37 -27.59
C THR A 98 -28.30 21.34 -26.88
N ALA A 99 -28.29 21.38 -25.54
CA ALA A 99 -29.47 21.64 -24.72
C ALA A 99 -29.44 23.09 -24.17
N PRO A 100 -30.61 23.73 -23.98
CA PRO A 100 -30.70 25.14 -23.60
C PRO A 100 -30.59 25.38 -22.09
N GLU A 101 -30.04 26.55 -21.76
CA GLU A 101 -29.88 27.12 -20.43
C GLU A 101 -31.23 27.51 -19.79
N THR A 102 -31.33 27.36 -18.47
CA THR A 102 -32.38 28.01 -17.65
C THR A 102 -31.74 28.77 -16.47
N PRO A 103 -32.35 29.88 -16.03
CA PRO A 103 -31.65 30.93 -15.31
C PRO A 103 -31.63 30.77 -13.79
N VAL A 104 -30.63 31.45 -13.24
CA VAL A 104 -30.32 31.75 -11.84
C VAL A 104 -31.48 32.43 -11.11
N THR A 105 -31.68 32.12 -9.84
CA THR A 105 -32.32 33.03 -8.88
C THR A 105 -31.57 32.96 -7.55
N GLU A 106 -30.92 34.06 -7.19
CA GLU A 106 -30.44 34.38 -5.84
C GLU A 106 -31.64 34.81 -4.98
N ASP A 107 -31.71 34.41 -3.70
CA ASP A 107 -31.81 35.35 -2.58
C ASP A 107 -31.71 34.69 -1.18
N ALA A 108 -31.23 35.50 -0.23
CA ALA A 108 -31.47 35.52 1.22
C ALA A 108 -30.79 34.51 2.19
N THR A 109 -29.75 35.03 2.85
CA THR A 109 -29.24 34.73 4.21
C THR A 109 -30.09 35.48 5.29
N PRO A 110 -29.80 35.40 6.61
CA PRO A 110 -29.72 34.28 7.55
C PRO A 110 -30.77 34.39 8.69
N GLU A 111 -31.05 33.30 9.42
CA GLU A 111 -31.68 33.42 10.75
C GLU A 111 -31.00 32.48 11.77
N ALA A 112 -30.63 33.08 12.89
CA ALA A 112 -30.00 32.47 14.04
C ALA A 112 -31.05 31.89 14.99
N ALA A 113 -30.76 30.76 15.62
CA ALA A 113 -31.40 30.37 16.87
C ALA A 113 -30.44 29.57 17.75
N GLU A 114 -30.11 30.17 18.89
CA GLU A 114 -29.56 29.53 20.08
C GLU A 114 -30.38 28.31 20.48
N GLN A 115 -29.70 27.24 20.93
CA GLN A 115 -30.27 26.39 21.97
C GLN A 115 -29.16 25.80 22.84
N THR A 116 -29.04 26.44 23.99
CA THR A 116 -28.31 26.07 25.19
C THR A 116 -28.96 24.83 25.80
N ALA A 117 -28.19 23.76 26.04
CA ALA A 117 -28.60 22.66 26.90
C ALA A 117 -27.49 22.36 27.91
N THR A 118 -27.69 22.92 29.10
CA THR A 118 -27.00 22.67 30.35
C THR A 118 -27.27 21.22 30.79
N VAL A 119 -26.23 20.40 30.95
CA VAL A 119 -26.35 19.10 31.62
C VAL A 119 -25.59 19.14 32.94
N THR A 120 -26.34 18.83 33.98
CA THR A 120 -26.05 18.90 35.40
C THR A 120 -25.13 17.75 35.85
N GLU A 121 -24.06 18.08 36.56
CA GLU A 121 -23.28 17.14 37.39
C GLU A 121 -24.09 16.65 38.59
N PRO A 122 -23.80 15.42 39.07
CA PRO A 122 -23.87 15.14 40.49
C PRO A 122 -22.47 14.80 41.04
N GLN A 123 -22.02 15.62 41.99
CA GLN A 123 -21.02 15.26 42.98
C GLN A 123 -21.62 14.31 44.03
N ALA A 124 -20.86 13.28 44.43
CA ALA A 124 -20.53 12.94 45.82
C ALA A 124 -20.06 11.47 45.91
N GLY A 125 -18.92 11.23 46.55
CA GLY A 125 -18.46 9.87 46.84
C GLY A 125 -17.04 9.79 47.37
N THR A 126 -16.78 10.38 48.53
CA THR A 126 -15.55 10.24 49.33
C THR A 126 -15.43 8.86 49.98
N GLY A 127 -14.26 8.24 49.83
CA GLY A 127 -13.77 7.08 50.60
C GLY A 127 -12.63 6.43 49.79
N GLY A 128 -11.35 6.46 50.15
CA GLY A 128 -10.76 6.41 51.48
C GLY A 128 -10.29 4.98 51.75
N THR A 129 -9.19 4.54 51.14
CA THR A 129 -8.29 3.50 51.68
C THR A 129 -6.95 3.54 50.93
N GLU A 130 -5.92 3.98 51.64
CA GLU A 130 -4.50 3.89 51.32
C GLU A 130 -3.97 2.54 51.84
N PRO A 131 -3.13 1.82 51.06
CA PRO A 131 -2.10 1.00 51.67
C PRO A 131 -0.69 1.40 51.23
N ALA A 132 0.20 1.23 52.20
CA ALA A 132 1.61 1.60 52.29
C ALA A 132 2.52 1.06 51.16
N PRO A 133 3.72 1.63 50.99
CA PRO A 133 4.62 1.31 49.89
C PRO A 133 5.47 0.07 50.21
N GLU A 134 5.41 -0.93 49.33
CA GLU A 134 6.31 -2.08 49.36
C GLU A 134 7.52 -1.80 48.45
N GLN A 135 8.70 -1.86 49.07
CA GLN A 135 10.01 -1.78 48.44
C GLN A 135 10.41 -3.13 47.83
N ALA A 136 11.35 -3.07 46.88
CA ALA A 136 12.06 -4.17 46.19
C ALA A 136 11.35 -4.63 44.89
N GLU A 137 12.00 -4.78 43.73
CA GLU A 137 13.41 -5.02 43.43
C GLU A 137 13.89 -4.15 42.25
N ARG A 138 15.08 -3.56 42.41
CA ARG A 138 15.88 -3.07 41.29
C ARG A 138 16.64 -4.25 40.70
N THR A 139 16.13 -4.85 39.64
CA THR A 139 16.94 -5.70 38.77
C THR A 139 17.57 -4.81 37.71
N THR A 140 18.84 -4.46 37.93
CA THR A 140 19.70 -3.77 36.98
C THR A 140 19.96 -4.66 35.76
N LEU A 141 19.25 -4.41 34.66
CA LEU A 141 19.66 -4.85 33.32
C LEU A 141 20.81 -3.96 32.85
N ALA A 142 22.01 -4.29 33.28
CA ALA A 142 23.25 -3.82 32.66
C ALA A 142 23.62 -4.79 31.52
N SER A 143 24.14 -4.22 30.42
CA SER A 143 24.68 -4.88 29.21
C SER A 143 23.76 -4.89 27.99
N ALA A 144 23.29 -3.71 27.58
CA ALA A 144 22.91 -3.40 26.19
C ALA A 144 23.90 -2.39 25.54
N GLU A 145 25.12 -2.29 26.07
CA GLU A 145 26.16 -1.44 25.51
C GLU A 145 27.16 -2.29 24.74
N LEU A 146 27.05 -2.27 23.41
CA LEU A 146 28.13 -2.36 22.42
C LEU A 146 27.54 -2.54 21.01
N LEU A 147 26.57 -1.71 20.64
CA LEU A 147 26.38 -1.38 19.23
C LEU A 147 27.08 -0.03 19.00
N PRO A 148 28.00 0.09 18.03
CA PRO A 148 28.51 1.39 17.66
C PRO A 148 27.31 2.25 17.28
N VAL A 149 27.09 3.32 18.05
CA VAL A 149 26.13 4.36 17.72
C VAL A 149 26.53 4.86 16.34
N LEU A 150 25.84 4.36 15.30
CA LEU A 150 25.84 4.93 13.98
C LEU A 150 25.27 6.34 14.17
N ARG A 151 26.16 7.30 14.42
CA ARG A 151 25.80 8.71 14.44
C ARG A 151 25.16 8.97 13.07
N PRO A 152 23.91 9.43 13.02
CA PRO A 152 23.35 9.94 11.77
C PRO A 152 24.37 10.95 11.26
N ARG A 153 24.97 10.71 10.09
CA ARG A 153 25.84 11.71 9.46
C ARG A 153 24.96 12.95 9.33
N GLN A 154 25.26 13.97 10.14
CA GLN A 154 24.77 15.31 9.87
C GLN A 154 25.18 15.61 8.44
N ARG A 155 24.18 15.82 7.58
CA ARG A 155 24.39 16.29 6.22
C ARG A 155 25.26 17.56 6.33
N PRO A 156 26.37 17.68 5.60
CA PRO A 156 27.09 18.93 5.54
C PRO A 156 26.10 20.04 5.17
N GLU A 157 26.02 21.09 5.98
CA GLU A 157 25.15 22.26 5.78
C GLU A 157 25.45 23.04 4.47
N ALA A 158 26.40 22.57 3.67
CA ALA A 158 26.85 23.23 2.44
C ALA A 158 26.24 22.69 1.13
N LEU A 159 25.31 21.73 1.17
CA LEU A 159 24.57 21.26 -0.02
C LEU A 159 23.09 21.66 0.07
N THR A 160 22.86 22.97 0.22
CA THR A 160 21.61 23.61 -0.18
C THR A 160 21.69 23.82 -1.69
N LEU A 161 21.61 22.73 -2.47
CA LEU A 161 21.16 22.88 -3.84
C LEU A 161 19.70 23.31 -3.70
N ALA A 162 19.45 24.60 -3.90
CA ALA A 162 18.11 25.01 -4.32
C ALA A 162 17.77 24.08 -5.49
N PRO A 163 16.65 23.33 -5.45
CA PRO A 163 16.24 22.54 -6.59
C PRO A 163 16.23 23.50 -7.76
N GLU A 164 17.17 23.31 -8.69
CA GLU A 164 17.19 24.08 -9.92
C GLU A 164 15.81 23.84 -10.53
N GLU A 165 15.06 24.92 -10.72
CA GLU A 165 13.74 24.85 -11.32
C GLU A 165 13.97 24.58 -12.81
N VAL A 166 14.31 23.34 -13.13
CA VAL A 166 14.10 22.81 -14.47
C VAL A 166 12.61 23.01 -14.67
N ALA A 167 12.24 23.94 -15.55
CA ALA A 167 10.91 23.96 -16.12
C ALA A 167 10.73 22.57 -16.72
N ALA A 168 10.13 21.67 -15.95
CA ALA A 168 9.89 20.31 -16.38
C ALA A 168 8.99 20.44 -17.60
N ASN A 169 9.56 20.20 -18.78
CA ASN A 169 8.78 20.06 -19.99
C ASN A 169 7.94 18.81 -19.75
N CYS A 170 6.71 19.02 -19.29
CA CYS A 170 5.78 17.93 -19.03
C CYS A 170 5.64 17.14 -20.31
N LEU A 171 5.80 15.82 -20.20
CA LEU A 171 5.53 14.93 -21.30
C LEU A 171 4.02 14.92 -21.56
N ASP A 172 3.63 14.75 -22.82
CA ASP A 172 2.24 14.41 -23.14
C ASP A 172 1.95 13.05 -22.50
N PRO A 173 0.94 12.91 -21.63
CA PRO A 173 0.57 11.63 -21.03
C PRO A 173 0.34 10.53 -22.07
N ASN A 174 -0.15 10.87 -23.28
CA ASN A 174 -0.34 9.90 -24.36
C ASN A 174 0.96 9.46 -25.04
N GLY A 175 2.05 10.20 -24.84
CA GLY A 175 3.39 9.89 -25.34
C GLY A 175 4.24 9.11 -24.33
N VAL A 176 3.79 8.97 -23.09
CA VAL A 176 4.45 8.13 -22.08
C VAL A 176 4.09 6.68 -22.35
N GLY A 177 5.09 5.81 -22.49
CA GLY A 177 4.90 4.39 -22.80
C GLY A 177 4.48 3.52 -21.60
N ASP A 178 3.94 4.13 -20.56
CA ASP A 178 3.53 3.52 -19.29
C ASP A 178 2.01 3.32 -19.31
N GLN A 179 1.55 2.09 -19.05
CA GLN A 179 0.12 1.76 -19.21
C GLN A 179 -0.73 2.36 -18.09
N ASP A 180 -0.15 2.60 -16.92
CA ASP A 180 -0.85 3.25 -15.80
C ASP A 180 -1.17 4.71 -16.15
N VAL A 181 -0.23 5.40 -16.79
CA VAL A 181 -0.44 6.75 -17.32
C VAL A 181 -1.54 6.75 -18.39
N ALA A 182 -1.48 5.81 -19.33
CA ALA A 182 -2.47 5.68 -20.40
C ALA A 182 -3.88 5.38 -19.85
N ARG A 183 -4.00 4.44 -18.90
CA ARG A 183 -5.25 4.11 -18.20
C ARG A 183 -5.85 5.35 -17.51
N ASN A 184 -4.99 6.22 -16.99
CA ASN A 184 -5.38 7.42 -16.28
C ASN A 184 -5.44 8.70 -17.13
N ALA A 185 -5.46 8.61 -18.47
CA ALA A 185 -5.49 9.78 -19.36
C ALA A 185 -6.62 10.79 -19.03
N ARG A 186 -7.77 10.31 -18.56
CA ARG A 186 -8.89 11.18 -18.14
C ARG A 186 -8.55 12.05 -16.92
N SER A 187 -7.73 11.55 -16.01
CA SER A 187 -7.29 12.30 -14.82
C SER A 187 -6.39 13.47 -15.22
N PHE A 188 -5.46 13.26 -16.16
CA PHE A 188 -4.63 14.34 -16.72
C PHE A 188 -5.45 15.37 -17.51
N ALA A 189 -6.46 14.93 -18.26
CA ALA A 189 -7.36 15.84 -18.96
C ALA A 189 -8.22 16.68 -17.99
N ALA A 190 -8.60 16.10 -16.83
CA ALA A 190 -9.41 16.77 -15.82
C ALA A 190 -8.59 17.74 -14.94
N ASP A 191 -7.32 17.44 -14.68
CA ASP A 191 -6.44 18.27 -13.87
C ASP A 191 -5.17 18.69 -14.66
N PRO A 192 -5.19 19.88 -15.30
CA PRO A 192 -4.06 20.36 -16.09
C PRO A 192 -2.85 20.75 -15.24
N SER A 193 -2.93 20.68 -13.90
CA SER A 193 -1.78 20.88 -13.03
C SER A 193 -0.89 19.64 -12.93
N LEU A 194 -1.39 18.46 -13.33
CA LEU A 194 -0.63 17.22 -13.35
C LEU A 194 0.41 17.24 -14.49
N CYS A 195 1.67 17.01 -14.11
CA CYS A 195 2.81 17.00 -15.02
C CYS A 195 3.56 15.70 -14.84
N VAL A 196 3.66 14.93 -15.93
CA VAL A 196 4.39 13.67 -15.98
C VAL A 196 5.78 13.88 -16.58
N THR A 197 6.77 13.25 -15.96
CA THR A 197 8.17 13.17 -16.43
C THR A 197 8.69 11.77 -16.19
N GLU A 198 9.70 11.35 -16.95
CA GLU A 198 10.39 10.07 -16.73
C GLU A 198 11.83 10.32 -16.26
N GLU A 199 12.30 9.53 -15.30
CA GLU A 199 13.69 9.48 -14.86
C GLU A 199 14.24 8.07 -15.08
N LEU A 200 15.51 7.98 -15.51
CA LEU A 200 16.20 6.71 -15.71
C LEU A 200 17.38 6.60 -14.75
N VAL A 201 17.47 5.49 -14.03
CA VAL A 201 18.64 5.14 -13.23
C VAL A 201 19.14 3.75 -13.59
N SER A 202 20.41 3.64 -13.92
CA SER A 202 21.04 2.37 -14.29
C SER A 202 22.01 1.92 -13.21
N GLU A 203 21.82 0.70 -12.70
CA GLU A 203 22.65 0.12 -11.65
C GLU A 203 22.68 -1.40 -11.77
N ASN A 204 23.85 -2.02 -11.55
CA ASN A 204 24.01 -3.47 -11.58
C ASN A 204 23.48 -4.15 -12.87
N GLY A 205 23.56 -3.45 -14.01
CA GLY A 205 23.07 -3.94 -15.30
C GLY A 205 21.55 -3.85 -15.50
N VAL A 206 20.83 -3.25 -14.55
CA VAL A 206 19.39 -2.97 -14.63
C VAL A 206 19.17 -1.48 -14.86
N SER A 207 18.31 -1.11 -15.81
CA SER A 207 17.87 0.27 -16.03
C SER A 207 16.45 0.44 -15.53
N TRP A 208 16.31 1.14 -14.41
CA TRP A 208 15.04 1.43 -13.77
C TRP A 208 14.46 2.70 -14.37
N LYS A 209 13.17 2.66 -14.71
CA LYS A 209 12.42 3.82 -15.16
C LYS A 209 11.46 4.25 -14.06
N LEU A 210 11.53 5.52 -13.70
CA LEU A 210 10.65 6.15 -12.73
C LEU A 210 9.70 7.07 -13.48
N THR A 211 8.39 6.82 -13.35
CA THR A 211 7.35 7.74 -13.79
C THR A 211 7.05 8.70 -12.65
N VAL A 212 7.39 9.98 -12.81
CA VAL A 212 7.19 11.01 -11.80
C VAL A 212 6.02 11.89 -12.23
N ILE A 213 4.95 11.90 -11.45
CA ILE A 213 3.77 12.76 -11.68
C ILE A 213 3.69 13.79 -10.57
N SER A 214 3.76 15.07 -10.94
CA SER A 214 3.81 16.18 -9.99
C SER A 214 2.65 17.16 -10.21
N ASN A 215 2.24 17.82 -9.13
CA ASN A 215 1.31 18.94 -9.20
C ASN A 215 2.10 20.24 -9.39
N THR A 216 2.04 20.81 -10.58
CA THR A 216 2.78 22.02 -10.97
C THR A 216 2.32 23.27 -10.23
N ARG A 217 1.06 23.32 -9.80
CA ARG A 217 0.49 24.43 -9.03
C ARG A 217 0.85 24.34 -7.55
N HIS A 218 0.90 23.13 -7.01
CA HIS A 218 1.09 22.86 -5.58
C HIS A 218 2.31 21.95 -5.34
N LYS A 219 3.47 22.35 -5.86
CA LYS A 219 4.72 21.53 -5.88
C LYS A 219 5.23 21.08 -4.50
N ARG A 220 4.89 21.80 -3.42
CA ARG A 220 5.44 21.60 -2.07
C ARG A 220 4.59 20.68 -1.19
N GLY A 221 3.84 19.74 -1.80
CA GLY A 221 3.00 18.77 -1.10
C GLY A 221 3.72 17.47 -0.70
N PRO A 222 2.97 16.46 -0.23
CA PRO A 222 3.50 15.14 0.10
C PRO A 222 4.06 14.40 -1.11
N VAL A 223 4.90 13.40 -0.86
CA VAL A 223 5.49 12.55 -1.91
C VAL A 223 5.12 11.10 -1.65
N TRP A 224 4.60 10.43 -2.67
CA TRP A 224 4.24 9.02 -2.64
C TRP A 224 5.17 8.20 -3.53
N ALA A 225 5.63 7.05 -3.05
CA ALA A 225 6.27 6.04 -3.90
C ALA A 225 5.34 4.84 -4.13
N ILE A 226 5.29 4.39 -5.38
CA ILE A 226 4.60 3.17 -5.80
C ILE A 226 5.66 2.29 -6.44
N LEU A 227 6.03 1.22 -5.76
CA LEU A 227 7.24 0.45 -6.07
C LEU A 227 6.97 -0.77 -6.94
N HIS A 228 5.71 -1.22 -7.03
CA HIS A 228 5.30 -2.31 -7.91
C HIS A 228 4.36 -1.75 -8.96
N ASP A 229 4.70 -2.03 -10.22
CA ASP A 229 4.00 -1.51 -11.39
C ASP A 229 2.63 -2.18 -11.56
N ASN A 230 2.53 -3.46 -11.20
CA ASN A 230 1.31 -4.24 -11.30
C ASN A 230 0.25 -3.91 -10.22
N GLU A 231 0.42 -2.82 -9.46
CA GLU A 231 -0.44 -2.43 -8.35
C GLU A 231 -1.32 -1.23 -8.72
N ASP A 232 -2.18 -1.45 -9.73
CA ASP A 232 -3.07 -0.44 -10.33
C ASP A 232 -3.80 0.45 -9.33
N SER A 233 -4.29 -0.15 -8.24
CA SER A 233 -5.05 0.61 -7.25
C SER A 233 -4.18 1.65 -6.54
N ALA A 234 -2.93 1.29 -6.26
CA ALA A 234 -1.94 2.18 -5.67
C ALA A 234 -1.61 3.34 -6.62
N PHE A 235 -1.48 3.07 -7.92
CA PHE A 235 -1.28 4.13 -8.92
C PHE A 235 -2.46 5.10 -8.98
N ASP A 236 -3.68 4.59 -9.12
CA ASP A 236 -4.90 5.39 -9.22
C ASP A 236 -5.14 6.26 -7.95
N ALA A 237 -4.85 5.71 -6.77
CA ALA A 237 -4.93 6.44 -5.51
C ALA A 237 -3.78 7.46 -5.35
N GLY A 238 -2.58 7.12 -5.81
CA GLY A 238 -1.44 8.03 -5.88
C GLY A 238 -1.75 9.27 -6.72
N LEU A 239 -2.32 9.08 -7.92
CA LEU A 239 -2.68 10.17 -8.81
C LEU A 239 -3.76 11.08 -8.20
N TYR A 240 -4.77 10.48 -7.57
CA TYR A 240 -5.75 11.21 -6.77
C TYR A 240 -5.08 12.04 -5.67
N SER A 241 -4.07 11.51 -4.99
CA SER A 241 -3.36 12.26 -3.97
C SER A 241 -2.62 13.47 -4.52
N VAL A 242 -1.96 13.35 -5.67
CA VAL A 242 -1.21 14.45 -6.28
C VAL A 242 -2.16 15.57 -6.72
N SER A 243 -3.29 15.21 -7.31
CA SER A 243 -4.33 16.18 -7.68
C SER A 243 -4.93 16.86 -6.43
N ARG A 244 -5.29 16.08 -5.40
CA ARG A 244 -6.02 16.58 -4.23
C ARG A 244 -5.16 17.27 -3.17
N TYR A 245 -3.93 16.83 -2.96
CA TYR A 245 -3.05 17.30 -1.88
C TYR A 245 -1.77 17.97 -2.39
N GLY A 246 -1.58 18.02 -3.72
CA GLY A 246 -0.37 18.53 -4.34
C GLY A 246 0.81 17.57 -4.18
N GLY A 247 2.02 18.11 -4.36
CA GLY A 247 3.25 17.34 -4.27
C GLY A 247 3.49 16.48 -5.51
N LYS A 248 3.89 15.23 -5.32
CA LYS A 248 4.16 14.30 -6.42
C LYS A 248 4.00 12.83 -6.02
N MET A 249 3.90 11.97 -7.02
CA MET A 249 4.12 10.53 -6.90
C MET A 249 5.29 10.12 -7.76
N VAL A 250 5.97 9.06 -7.35
CA VAL A 250 7.08 8.41 -8.05
C VAL A 250 6.73 6.94 -8.17
N ALA A 251 6.38 6.51 -9.38
CA ALA A 251 6.06 5.13 -9.69
C ALA A 251 7.23 4.46 -10.42
N LEU A 252 7.46 3.18 -10.19
CA LEU A 252 8.43 2.39 -10.95
C LEU A 252 7.72 1.64 -12.08
N GLU A 253 8.17 1.88 -13.31
CA GLU A 253 7.66 1.23 -14.50
C GLU A 253 8.51 0.00 -14.82
N THR A 254 7.88 -1.17 -14.84
CA THR A 254 8.53 -2.48 -14.97
C THR A 254 7.83 -3.42 -15.93
N GLY A 255 6.89 -2.92 -16.73
CA GLY A 255 6.10 -3.62 -17.73
C GLY A 255 4.97 -4.45 -17.12
N GLU A 256 4.18 -3.87 -16.22
CA GLU A 256 3.13 -4.53 -15.44
C GLU A 256 3.66 -5.63 -14.51
N GLY A 257 4.94 -5.55 -14.16
CA GLY A 257 5.63 -6.53 -13.33
C GLY A 257 5.54 -6.20 -11.84
N ARG A 258 5.39 -7.23 -11.01
CA ARG A 258 5.71 -7.09 -9.58
C ARG A 258 7.22 -6.95 -9.33
N SER A 259 8.00 -7.66 -10.13
CA SER A 259 9.46 -7.67 -10.06
C SER A 259 10.06 -7.31 -11.41
N PHE A 260 11.22 -6.66 -11.39
CA PHE A 260 11.93 -6.29 -12.60
C PHE A 260 13.30 -6.95 -12.63
N ARG A 261 13.57 -7.75 -13.68
CA ARG A 261 14.83 -8.51 -13.80
C ARG A 261 15.13 -9.36 -12.55
N SER A 262 14.10 -10.04 -12.03
CA SER A 262 14.16 -10.87 -10.81
C SER A 262 14.43 -10.11 -9.52
N GLN A 263 14.39 -8.78 -9.53
CA GLN A 263 14.48 -7.95 -8.33
C GLN A 263 13.08 -7.44 -7.97
N ASP A 264 12.65 -7.71 -6.74
CA ASP A 264 11.54 -6.99 -6.11
C ASP A 264 12.04 -5.55 -5.81
N PRO A 265 11.43 -4.50 -6.39
CA PRO A 265 11.89 -3.14 -6.18
C PRO A 265 11.78 -2.68 -4.72
N ASN A 266 10.78 -3.17 -3.99
CA ASN A 266 10.64 -2.97 -2.54
C ASN A 266 11.51 -3.95 -1.73
N ARG A 267 12.55 -4.55 -2.32
CA ARG A 267 13.63 -5.28 -1.63
C ARG A 267 15.02 -4.86 -2.12
N ASN A 268 15.11 -3.70 -2.78
CA ASN A 268 16.33 -3.21 -3.42
C ASN A 268 16.94 -1.97 -2.73
N PHE A 269 16.60 -1.70 -1.46
CA PHE A 269 17.10 -0.51 -0.75
C PHE A 269 18.33 -0.81 0.11
N GLY A 270 19.43 -0.13 -0.19
CA GLY A 270 20.61 -0.13 0.67
C GLY A 270 21.87 0.34 -0.04
N ALA A 271 22.56 1.32 0.56
CA ALA A 271 23.68 2.01 -0.08
C ALA A 271 25.06 1.36 0.15
N THR A 272 25.19 0.43 1.11
CA THR A 272 26.48 -0.18 1.45
C THR A 272 26.37 -1.68 1.63
N ARG A 273 27.50 -2.39 1.45
CA ARG A 273 27.58 -3.84 1.68
C ARG A 273 27.22 -4.23 3.11
N SER A 274 27.59 -3.42 4.10
CA SER A 274 27.28 -3.72 5.51
C SER A 274 25.79 -3.66 5.80
N ILE A 275 25.07 -2.69 5.22
CA ILE A 275 23.61 -2.53 5.40
C ILE A 275 22.85 -3.64 4.67
N THR A 276 23.34 -4.04 3.50
CA THR A 276 22.67 -5.01 2.61
C THR A 276 23.06 -6.47 2.87
N ALA A 277 24.06 -6.72 3.72
CA ALA A 277 24.50 -8.07 4.08
C ALA A 277 23.35 -9.03 4.49
N PRO A 278 22.39 -8.64 5.35
CA PRO A 278 21.29 -9.53 5.74
C PRO A 278 20.17 -9.69 4.69
N CYS A 279 20.14 -8.86 3.65
CA CYS A 279 18.99 -8.77 2.73
C CYS A 279 18.98 -9.90 1.72
N ARG A 280 18.28 -11.00 2.00
CA ARG A 280 18.35 -12.23 1.19
C ARG A 280 17.77 -12.07 -0.21
N ASP A 281 16.75 -11.24 -0.35
CA ASP A 281 15.95 -11.11 -1.59
C ASP A 281 16.46 -10.03 -2.54
N MET A 282 17.67 -9.54 -2.30
CA MET A 282 18.33 -8.52 -3.11
C MET A 282 19.33 -9.20 -4.05
N THR A 283 19.01 -9.24 -5.34
CA THR A 283 19.72 -9.98 -6.39
C THR A 283 21.15 -9.46 -6.58
N ALA A 284 21.35 -8.15 -6.56
CA ALA A 284 22.67 -7.52 -6.65
C ALA A 284 22.84 -6.50 -5.51
N LYS A 285 23.94 -6.60 -4.74
CA LYS A 285 24.16 -5.82 -3.52
C LYS A 285 25.49 -5.08 -3.53
N PRO A 286 25.54 -3.81 -3.08
CA PRO A 286 24.42 -2.92 -2.72
C PRO A 286 23.73 -2.29 -3.95
N ALA A 287 22.71 -1.46 -3.72
CA ALA A 287 22.00 -0.69 -4.75
C ALA A 287 21.90 0.81 -4.39
N PRO A 288 23.04 1.50 -4.18
CA PRO A 288 23.05 2.91 -3.79
C PRO A 288 22.41 3.85 -4.81
N ALA A 289 22.59 3.64 -6.12
CA ALA A 289 22.06 4.54 -7.13
C ALA A 289 20.53 4.45 -7.23
N PHE A 290 19.97 3.24 -7.22
CA PHE A 290 18.52 3.04 -7.13
C PHE A 290 17.94 3.67 -5.86
N THR A 291 18.60 3.42 -4.72
CA THR A 291 18.19 3.96 -3.42
C THR A 291 18.20 5.49 -3.42
N GLU A 292 19.26 6.10 -3.98
CA GLU A 292 19.39 7.55 -4.07
C GLU A 292 18.35 8.17 -4.99
N ALA A 293 18.11 7.58 -6.17
CA ALA A 293 17.13 8.07 -7.14
C ALA A 293 15.74 8.25 -6.50
N LEU A 294 15.26 7.27 -5.72
CA LEU A 294 14.00 7.41 -4.98
C LEU A 294 14.09 8.42 -3.82
N ASN A 295 15.18 8.38 -3.03
CA ASN A 295 15.32 9.26 -1.87
C ASN A 295 15.34 10.75 -2.23
N LEU A 296 15.83 11.11 -3.42
CA LEU A 296 15.92 12.51 -3.89
C LEU A 296 14.54 13.19 -3.98
N HIS A 297 13.46 12.41 -4.09
CA HIS A 297 12.11 12.95 -4.16
C HIS A 297 11.53 13.30 -2.79
N PHE A 298 12.01 12.68 -1.72
CA PHE A 298 11.47 12.88 -0.38
C PHE A 298 12.12 14.08 0.33
N SER A 299 11.33 14.75 1.18
CA SER A 299 11.82 15.83 2.03
C SER A 299 11.42 15.58 3.48
N ARG A 300 12.16 16.16 4.42
CA ARG A 300 11.86 16.04 5.86
C ARG A 300 10.57 16.75 6.31
N ARG A 301 9.91 17.49 5.42
CA ARG A 301 8.68 18.23 5.73
C ARG A 301 7.48 17.29 5.87
N TYR A 302 7.49 16.17 5.16
CA TYR A 302 6.42 15.18 5.15
C TYR A 302 6.99 13.82 5.55
N PRO A 303 6.16 12.90 6.08
CA PRO A 303 6.57 11.50 6.20
C PRO A 303 6.90 10.90 4.82
N VAL A 304 7.64 9.80 4.82
CA VAL A 304 7.77 8.95 3.64
C VAL A 304 6.47 8.17 3.49
N LEU A 305 5.85 8.28 2.31
CA LEU A 305 4.56 7.67 2.01
C LEU A 305 4.69 6.68 0.86
N THR A 306 4.11 5.51 0.99
CA THR A 306 3.95 4.54 -0.10
C THR A 306 2.52 4.05 -0.21
N MET A 307 2.20 3.45 -1.34
CA MET A 307 0.96 2.71 -1.51
C MET A 307 1.28 1.36 -2.15
N HIS A 308 0.49 0.37 -1.75
CA HIS A 308 0.54 -0.97 -2.29
C HIS A 308 -0.89 -1.49 -2.48
N SER A 309 -1.06 -2.45 -3.39
CA SER A 309 -2.30 -3.23 -3.47
C SER A 309 -1.96 -4.70 -3.58
N ASN A 310 -2.58 -5.52 -2.74
CA ASN A 310 -2.27 -6.92 -2.55
C ASN A 310 -3.42 -7.82 -3.04
N GLU A 311 -3.10 -9.07 -3.35
CA GLU A 311 -4.11 -10.08 -3.65
C GLU A 311 -4.99 -10.36 -2.42
N ASN A 312 -6.25 -10.71 -2.67
CA ASN A 312 -7.24 -10.96 -1.62
C ASN A 312 -6.85 -12.12 -0.69
N GLY A 313 -6.98 -11.86 0.60
CA GLY A 313 -6.77 -12.75 1.72
C GLY A 313 -5.31 -13.14 1.88
N HIS A 314 -4.91 -13.43 3.11
CA HIS A 314 -3.55 -13.91 3.37
C HIS A 314 -3.37 -15.40 2.97
N VAL A 315 -2.24 -15.80 2.37
CA VAL A 315 -1.91 -17.20 2.00
C VAL A 315 -2.06 -18.21 3.14
N GLY A 316 -1.60 -17.88 4.35
CA GLY A 316 -1.84 -18.66 5.57
C GLY A 316 -3.30 -18.87 5.99
N ASN A 317 -4.25 -18.15 5.37
CA ASN A 317 -5.69 -18.25 5.61
C ASN A 317 -6.46 -18.73 4.35
N GLY A 318 -5.75 -19.22 3.32
CA GLY A 318 -6.36 -19.67 2.06
C GLY A 318 -6.55 -18.60 0.99
N GLY A 319 -6.05 -17.38 1.21
CA GLY A 319 -5.99 -16.32 0.21
C GLY A 319 -4.72 -16.36 -0.65
N ARG A 320 -4.46 -15.30 -1.42
CA ARG A 320 -3.31 -15.20 -2.34
C ARG A 320 -2.31 -14.10 -1.97
N GLY A 321 -2.66 -13.22 -1.05
CA GLY A 321 -1.85 -12.13 -0.56
C GLY A 321 -0.88 -12.49 0.58
N HIS A 322 0.05 -11.58 0.88
CA HIS A 322 1.09 -11.81 1.88
C HIS A 322 1.04 -10.85 3.08
N ILE A 323 0.15 -9.86 3.06
CA ILE A 323 -0.02 -8.86 4.11
C ILE A 323 -1.48 -8.87 4.55
N SER A 324 -1.71 -8.84 5.87
CA SER A 324 -3.06 -8.79 6.45
C SER A 324 -2.98 -8.30 7.90
N ALA A 325 -3.86 -7.37 8.27
CA ALA A 325 -3.98 -6.86 9.63
C ALA A 325 -4.59 -7.87 10.61
N ALA A 326 -5.19 -8.96 10.12
CA ALA A 326 -5.66 -10.06 10.95
C ALA A 326 -4.52 -10.97 11.43
N ARG A 327 -3.29 -10.77 10.96
CA ARG A 327 -2.13 -11.59 11.29
C ARG A 327 -1.03 -10.79 11.98
N SER A 328 -0.32 -11.48 12.87
CA SER A 328 0.90 -10.98 13.48
C SER A 328 2.01 -12.01 13.33
N SER A 329 3.24 -11.52 13.27
CA SER A 329 4.48 -12.30 13.17
C SER A 329 5.50 -11.75 14.17
N ALA A 330 6.72 -12.28 14.13
CA ALA A 330 7.82 -11.77 14.94
C ALA A 330 8.29 -10.35 14.53
N THR A 331 7.89 -9.86 13.34
CA THR A 331 8.29 -8.53 12.81
C THR A 331 7.11 -7.62 12.55
N MET A 332 5.89 -8.16 12.36
CA MET A 332 4.70 -7.37 12.07
C MET A 332 3.62 -7.64 13.10
N LYS A 333 2.95 -6.59 13.56
CA LYS A 333 1.78 -6.68 14.42
C LYS A 333 0.57 -6.14 13.67
N GLY A 334 -0.36 -7.03 13.34
CA GLY A 334 -1.67 -6.68 12.81
C GLY A 334 -2.58 -6.16 13.92
N ILE A 335 -3.34 -5.11 13.61
CA ILE A 335 -4.22 -4.41 14.53
C ILE A 335 -5.55 -4.15 13.79
N MET A 336 -6.56 -4.95 14.10
CA MET A 336 -7.89 -4.77 13.53
C MET A 336 -8.55 -3.50 14.10
N ALA A 337 -9.37 -2.85 13.27
CA ALA A 337 -10.10 -1.65 13.65
C ALA A 337 -11.08 -1.93 14.79
N SER A 338 -11.18 -1.01 15.75
CA SER A 338 -12.12 -1.11 16.86
C SER A 338 -13.57 -0.80 16.48
N ASN A 339 -13.79 -0.14 15.34
CA ASN A 339 -15.09 0.22 14.81
C ASN A 339 -15.19 -0.11 13.31
N PRO A 340 -15.28 -1.39 12.91
CA PRO A 340 -15.20 -1.82 11.51
C PRO A 340 -16.28 -1.19 10.63
N GLN A 341 -15.91 -0.78 9.39
CA GLN A 341 -16.80 -0.08 8.47
C GLN A 341 -16.67 -0.59 7.03
N GLY A 342 -17.63 -1.39 6.58
CA GLY A 342 -17.74 -1.82 5.19
C GLY A 342 -16.43 -2.38 4.63
N GLY A 343 -16.03 -1.91 3.44
CA GLY A 343 -14.76 -2.31 2.82
C GLY A 343 -13.51 -1.88 3.58
N LEU A 344 -13.55 -0.82 4.41
CA LEU A 344 -12.37 -0.35 5.15
C LEU A 344 -11.90 -1.34 6.21
N SER A 345 -12.80 -2.18 6.71
CA SER A 345 -12.50 -3.17 7.73
C SER A 345 -11.98 -4.51 7.19
N ASP A 346 -11.93 -4.68 5.88
CA ASP A 346 -11.27 -5.81 5.24
C ASP A 346 -9.82 -5.91 5.75
N GLU A 347 -9.38 -7.11 6.13
CA GLU A 347 -8.08 -7.31 6.77
C GLU A 347 -6.88 -6.92 5.89
N ASP A 348 -7.06 -6.85 4.56
CA ASP A 348 -6.01 -6.44 3.63
C ASP A 348 -6.00 -4.92 3.42
N ASN A 349 -7.07 -4.23 3.84
CA ASN A 349 -7.19 -2.78 3.81
C ASN A 349 -6.67 -2.16 5.11
N ALA A 350 -5.42 -1.70 5.10
CA ALA A 350 -4.75 -1.22 6.30
C ALA A 350 -3.76 -0.08 6.03
N VAL A 351 -3.52 0.73 7.06
CA VAL A 351 -2.31 1.57 7.10
C VAL A 351 -1.19 0.78 7.75
N LEU A 352 -0.07 0.61 7.06
CA LEU A 352 1.16 0.07 7.63
C LEU A 352 2.08 1.22 8.07
N THR A 353 2.67 1.12 9.27
CA THR A 353 3.76 2.00 9.71
C THR A 353 4.89 1.16 10.30
N ALA A 354 6.07 1.77 10.44
CA ALA A 354 7.26 1.10 10.93
C ALA A 354 7.92 1.86 12.09
N GLY A 355 8.55 1.15 13.01
CA GLY A 355 9.33 1.73 14.09
C GLY A 355 10.46 0.85 14.59
N LEU A 356 11.43 1.45 15.28
CA LEU A 356 12.62 0.76 15.82
C LEU A 356 12.33 0.09 17.18
N LYS A 357 11.17 0.37 17.78
CA LYS A 357 10.72 -0.19 19.05
C LYS A 357 9.60 -1.20 18.77
N PRO A 358 9.34 -2.16 19.67
CA PRO A 358 8.11 -2.93 19.59
C PRO A 358 6.89 -2.01 19.77
N PHE A 359 5.75 -2.40 19.20
CA PHE A 359 4.52 -1.59 19.19
C PHE A 359 4.09 -1.14 20.60
N GLU A 360 4.22 -2.02 21.60
CA GLU A 360 3.86 -1.76 23.00
C GLU A 360 4.66 -0.61 23.61
N ALA A 361 5.84 -0.32 23.07
CA ALA A 361 6.72 0.77 23.50
C ALA A 361 6.67 2.00 22.57
N ASP A 362 5.83 1.98 21.52
CA ASP A 362 5.69 3.06 20.55
C ASP A 362 4.35 3.79 20.73
N ALA A 363 4.35 4.80 21.61
CA ALA A 363 3.17 5.61 21.90
C ALA A 363 2.61 6.33 20.66
N LYS A 364 3.46 6.66 19.67
CA LYS A 364 3.02 7.31 18.44
C LYS A 364 2.25 6.33 17.55
N ALA A 365 2.75 5.10 17.42
CA ALA A 365 2.06 4.04 16.71
C ALA A 365 0.73 3.68 17.38
N GLN A 366 0.70 3.59 18.71
CA GLN A 366 -0.54 3.33 19.46
C GLN A 366 -1.57 4.45 19.25
N LYS A 367 -1.14 5.71 19.26
CA LYS A 367 -2.02 6.86 18.96
C LYS A 367 -2.60 6.77 17.55
N LEU A 368 -1.78 6.43 16.55
CA LEU A 368 -2.25 6.22 15.18
C LEU A 368 -3.26 5.06 15.12
N ALA A 369 -2.96 3.93 15.75
CA ALA A 369 -3.86 2.76 15.79
C ALA A 369 -5.23 3.14 16.36
N GLY A 370 -5.27 3.87 17.49
CA GLY A 370 -6.52 4.37 18.06
C GLY A 370 -7.27 5.33 17.13
N TYR A 371 -6.55 6.22 16.45
CA TYR A 371 -7.14 7.17 15.50
C TYR A 371 -7.77 6.47 14.28
N LEU A 372 -7.06 5.50 13.69
CA LEU A 372 -7.51 4.72 12.53
C LEU A 372 -8.64 3.75 12.90
N GLY A 373 -8.48 3.02 14.01
CA GLY A 373 -9.43 2.01 14.45
C GLY A 373 -10.81 2.60 14.75
N ALA A 374 -10.89 3.81 15.32
CA ALA A 374 -12.15 4.53 15.53
C ALA A 374 -12.89 4.87 14.22
N ARG A 375 -12.17 4.90 13.09
CA ARG A 375 -12.67 5.18 11.74
C ARG A 375 -12.83 3.92 10.88
N GLY A 376 -12.70 2.74 11.49
CA GLY A 376 -12.88 1.47 10.78
C GLY A 376 -11.72 1.03 9.91
N ILE A 377 -10.55 1.65 10.06
CA ILE A 377 -9.35 1.35 9.27
C ILE A 377 -8.42 0.48 10.10
N ASN A 378 -8.01 -0.65 9.53
CA ASN A 378 -7.03 -1.54 10.14
C ASN A 378 -5.62 -0.94 10.10
N MET A 379 -4.72 -1.45 10.94
CA MET A 379 -3.34 -1.02 10.98
C MET A 379 -2.38 -2.21 11.05
N ILE A 380 -1.22 -2.07 10.43
CA ILE A 380 -0.09 -3.00 10.58
C ILE A 380 1.09 -2.21 11.13
N TYR A 381 1.74 -2.73 12.16
CA TYR A 381 2.96 -2.16 12.70
C TYR A 381 4.15 -3.07 12.43
N GLU A 382 5.15 -2.56 11.72
CA GLU A 382 6.40 -3.26 11.46
C GLU A 382 7.49 -2.84 12.47
N HIS A 383 7.99 -3.82 13.23
CA HIS A 383 9.13 -3.65 14.13
C HIS A 383 10.44 -3.87 13.36
N VAL A 384 11.05 -2.76 12.96
CA VAL A 384 12.30 -2.71 12.23
C VAL A 384 13.47 -3.00 13.16
N ARG A 385 14.24 -4.03 12.81
CA ARG A 385 15.44 -4.48 13.53
C ARG A 385 16.63 -4.54 12.58
N PRO A 386 17.75 -3.84 12.84
CA PRO A 386 18.90 -3.82 11.94
C PRO A 386 19.40 -5.22 11.55
N GLU A 387 19.38 -6.17 12.48
CA GLU A 387 19.82 -7.55 12.29
C GLU A 387 18.89 -8.40 11.42
N ARG A 388 17.69 -7.90 11.10
CA ARG A 388 16.70 -8.54 10.22
C ARG A 388 16.30 -7.65 9.05
N ASN A 389 17.23 -6.81 8.57
CA ASN A 389 16.98 -5.93 7.43
C ASN A 389 16.65 -6.74 6.18
N ASP A 390 15.44 -6.54 5.64
CA ASP A 390 14.97 -7.15 4.38
C ASP A 390 15.20 -6.23 3.18
N CYS A 391 15.82 -5.06 3.37
CA CYS A 391 16.06 -4.05 2.34
C CYS A 391 14.78 -3.52 1.67
N SER A 392 13.66 -3.57 2.38
CA SER A 392 12.46 -2.84 2.01
C SER A 392 12.57 -1.34 2.26
N PHE A 393 11.67 -0.58 1.63
CA PHE A 393 11.73 0.87 1.76
C PHE A 393 11.43 1.33 3.19
N SER A 394 10.52 0.65 3.90
CA SER A 394 10.20 0.91 5.31
C SER A 394 11.43 0.75 6.21
N PHE A 395 12.20 -0.34 6.02
CA PHE A 395 13.45 -0.59 6.73
C PHE A 395 14.48 0.50 6.41
N HIS A 396 14.67 0.83 5.14
CA HIS A 396 15.60 1.89 4.73
C HIS A 396 15.26 3.23 5.40
N VAL A 397 13.99 3.62 5.41
CA VAL A 397 13.52 4.86 6.04
C VAL A 397 13.86 4.89 7.53
N LYS A 398 13.60 3.80 8.24
CA LYS A 398 13.79 3.74 9.70
C LYS A 398 15.24 3.61 10.11
N LEU A 399 16.01 2.77 9.42
CA LEU A 399 17.42 2.55 9.73
C LEU A 399 18.30 3.76 9.37
N ASN A 400 17.88 4.60 8.41
CA ASN A 400 18.61 5.80 8.01
C ASN A 400 18.04 7.10 8.60
N GLY A 401 17.02 7.03 9.45
CA GLY A 401 16.45 8.20 10.11
C GLY A 401 15.83 9.21 9.15
N LEU A 402 15.17 8.72 8.09
CA LEU A 402 14.49 9.58 7.11
C LEU A 402 13.15 10.13 7.62
N GLY A 403 12.63 9.58 8.72
CA GLY A 403 11.49 10.12 9.46
C GLY A 403 10.41 9.08 9.74
N ASP A 404 9.17 9.54 9.69
CA ASP A 404 8.00 8.66 9.72
C ASP A 404 7.81 7.95 8.39
N TYR A 405 7.19 6.78 8.44
CA TYR A 405 6.89 5.96 7.28
C TYR A 405 5.44 5.52 7.39
N TYR A 406 4.67 5.73 6.32
CA TYR A 406 3.32 5.20 6.19
C TYR A 406 3.16 4.57 4.83
N ASN A 407 2.51 3.42 4.82
CA ASN A 407 2.11 2.72 3.62
C ASN A 407 0.62 2.46 3.69
N ILE A 408 -0.09 2.58 2.56
CA ILE A 408 -1.49 2.17 2.49
C ILE A 408 -1.56 0.89 1.68
N GLU A 409 -1.95 -0.19 2.35
CA GLU A 409 -2.24 -1.50 1.77
C GLU A 409 -3.74 -1.63 1.53
N VAL A 410 -4.13 -2.15 0.37
CA VAL A 410 -5.51 -2.55 0.10
C VAL A 410 -5.57 -3.83 -0.74
N GLU A 411 -6.71 -4.51 -0.74
CA GLU A 411 -7.01 -5.55 -1.74
C GLU A 411 -7.00 -4.94 -3.16
N HIS A 412 -6.48 -5.70 -4.13
CA HIS A 412 -6.48 -5.32 -5.54
C HIS A 412 -7.89 -4.95 -6.02
N GLY A 413 -8.01 -3.79 -6.68
CA GLY A 413 -9.29 -3.25 -7.17
C GLY A 413 -10.02 -2.35 -6.16
N ARG A 414 -9.53 -2.21 -4.92
CA ARG A 414 -10.16 -1.38 -3.87
C ARG A 414 -9.69 0.09 -3.88
N VAL A 415 -9.74 0.70 -5.05
CA VAL A 415 -9.32 2.11 -5.25
C VAL A 415 -10.10 3.07 -4.35
N ALA A 416 -11.41 2.84 -4.17
CA ALA A 416 -12.26 3.71 -3.37
C ALA A 416 -11.86 3.68 -1.88
N GLU A 417 -11.61 2.49 -1.35
CA GLU A 417 -11.13 2.28 0.01
C GLU A 417 -9.73 2.88 0.19
N GLN A 418 -8.82 2.70 -0.77
CA GLN A 418 -7.47 3.29 -0.68
C GLN A 418 -7.51 4.82 -0.63
N LYS A 419 -8.37 5.45 -1.43
CA LYS A 419 -8.61 6.90 -1.39
C LYS A 419 -9.22 7.37 -0.07
N ALA A 420 -10.14 6.59 0.50
CA ALA A 420 -10.73 6.89 1.80
C ALA A 420 -9.71 6.79 2.95
N ILE A 421 -8.89 5.74 2.96
CA ILE A 421 -7.79 5.58 3.93
C ILE A 421 -6.78 6.73 3.78
N LEU A 422 -6.44 7.09 2.54
CA LEU A 422 -5.56 8.21 2.23
C LEU A 422 -6.09 9.52 2.82
N ASP A 423 -7.35 9.86 2.58
CA ASP A 423 -7.95 11.09 3.10
C ASP A 423 -7.90 11.14 4.64
N VAL A 424 -8.16 10.01 5.30
CA VAL A 424 -8.06 9.89 6.76
C VAL A 424 -6.61 10.05 7.24
N LEU A 425 -5.64 9.44 6.56
CA LEU A 425 -4.23 9.57 6.89
C LEU A 425 -3.72 11.00 6.68
N MET A 426 -4.09 11.66 5.58
CA MET A 426 -3.73 13.05 5.33
C MET A 426 -4.30 13.97 6.40
N ALA A 427 -5.54 13.74 6.83
CA ALA A 427 -6.14 14.46 7.95
C ALA A 427 -5.38 14.25 9.27
N TYR A 428 -4.96 13.02 9.57
CA TYR A 428 -4.12 12.73 10.75
C TYR A 428 -2.78 13.49 10.71
N LEU A 429 -2.18 13.59 9.52
CA LEU A 429 -0.92 14.29 9.29
C LEU A 429 -1.08 15.82 9.21
N GLY A 430 -2.32 16.33 9.27
CA GLY A 430 -2.61 17.76 9.15
C GLY A 430 -2.40 18.31 7.72
N VAL A 431 -2.37 17.45 6.71
CA VAL A 431 -2.26 17.83 5.30
C VAL A 431 -3.66 18.13 4.77
N LYS A 432 -3.87 19.37 4.30
CA LYS A 432 -5.16 19.83 3.79
C LYS A 432 -5.23 19.63 2.27
N PRO A 433 -6.42 19.32 1.72
CA PRO A 433 -6.62 19.36 0.28
C PRO A 433 -6.28 20.74 -0.29
N VAL A 434 -5.69 20.76 -1.47
CA VAL A 434 -5.40 21.98 -2.22
C VAL A 434 -6.63 22.43 -3.00
N ARG A 435 -6.76 23.74 -3.20
CA ARG A 435 -7.87 24.37 -3.94
C ARG A 435 -7.45 24.75 -5.35
#